data_AF-A0A8X6S427-F1
#
_entry.id   AF-A0A8X6S427-F1
#
_cell.length_a   1.000
_cell.length_b   1.000
_cell.length_c   1.000
_cell.angle_alpha   90.00
_cell.angle_beta   90.00
_cell.angle_gamma   90.00
#
_symmetry.space_group_name_H-M   'P 1'
#
loop_
_entity.id
_entity.type
_entity.pdbx_description
1 polymer ?
#
loop_
_entity_poly.entity_id
_entity_poly.type
_entity_poly.pdbx_seq_one_letter_code
_entity_poly.pdbx_strand_id
1 'polypeptide(L)' 'MKQNIGRREFFQFLNLFQTNYQEDDTLTYIQHLNALYSDFEIHLKGILTMVIPEWLINPYGDIEETDVVL' A
#
# COMPACT_ATOMS: atom_id res chain seq x y z
N MET A 1 -39.73 6.45 -5.97
CA MET A 1 -39.04 5.32 -5.33
C MET A 1 -38.07 4.76 -6.38
N LYS A 2 -36.75 4.93 -6.18
CA LYS A 2 -35.73 4.54 -7.17
C LYS A 2 -35.43 3.05 -6.98
N GLN A 3 -35.90 2.20 -7.89
CA GLN A 3 -35.53 0.78 -7.90
C GLN A 3 -34.18 0.65 -8.62
N ASN A 4 -33.20 0.08 -7.95
CA ASN A 4 -31.91 -0.24 -8.56
C ASN A 4 -32.06 -1.54 -9.37
N ILE A 5 -31.61 -1.52 -10.61
CA ILE A 5 -31.67 -2.65 -11.54
C ILE A 5 -30.73 -3.75 -11.05
N GLY A 6 -31.18 -5.01 -11.05
CA GLY A 6 -30.36 -6.16 -10.67
C GLY A 6 -29.39 -6.58 -11.78
N ARG A 7 -28.25 -7.21 -11.44
CA ARG A 7 -27.22 -7.65 -12.42
C ARG A 7 -27.77 -8.45 -13.61
N ARG A 8 -28.83 -9.23 -13.41
CA ARG A 8 -29.47 -10.04 -14.47
C ARG A 8 -30.33 -9.20 -15.42
N GLU A 9 -30.86 -8.09 -14.94
CA GLU A 9 -31.70 -7.14 -15.68
C GLU A 9 -30.85 -6.13 -16.47
N PHE A 10 -29.58 -5.93 -16.08
CA PHE A 10 -28.61 -5.12 -16.83
C PHE A 10 -28.36 -5.63 -18.26
N PHE A 11 -28.41 -6.95 -18.48
CA PHE A 11 -28.24 -7.53 -19.83
C PHE A 11 -29.36 -7.16 -20.81
N GLN A 12 -30.48 -6.62 -20.32
CA GLN A 12 -31.59 -6.14 -21.16
C GLN A 12 -31.28 -4.77 -21.78
N PHE A 13 -30.29 -4.06 -21.26
CA PHE A 13 -29.86 -2.74 -21.75
C PHE A 13 -28.52 -2.88 -22.47
N LEU A 14 -28.56 -3.25 -23.76
CA LEU A 14 -27.37 -3.46 -24.58
C LEU A 14 -26.41 -2.24 -24.57
N ASN A 15 -26.96 -1.02 -24.52
CA ASN A 15 -26.17 0.21 -24.46
C ASN A 15 -25.42 0.41 -23.12
N LEU A 16 -25.94 -0.13 -22.00
CA LEU A 16 -25.26 -0.13 -20.70
C LEU A 16 -24.31 -1.34 -20.55
N PHE A 17 -24.54 -2.41 -21.29
CA PHE A 17 -23.57 -3.49 -21.42
C PHE A 17 -22.35 -3.05 -22.26
N GLN A 18 -22.58 -2.21 -23.27
CA GLN A 18 -21.56 -1.63 -24.14
C GLN A 18 -20.80 -0.45 -23.52
N THR A 19 -21.23 0.10 -22.37
CA THR A 19 -20.31 0.91 -21.57
C THR A 19 -19.28 -0.05 -21.03
N ASN A 20 -18.21 -0.24 -21.81
CA ASN A 20 -17.09 -1.12 -21.57
C ASN A 20 -16.66 -1.00 -20.11
N TYR A 21 -17.19 -1.87 -19.26
CA TYR A 21 -16.51 -2.26 -18.06
C TYR A 21 -15.31 -3.05 -18.58
N GLN A 22 -14.23 -2.34 -18.89
CA GLN A 22 -13.00 -2.94 -19.38
C GLN A 22 -12.52 -3.80 -18.22
N GLU A 23 -12.83 -5.10 -18.26
CA GLU A 23 -12.32 -6.09 -17.29
C GLU A 23 -10.80 -5.98 -17.18
N ASP A 24 -10.15 -5.54 -18.26
CA ASP A 24 -8.74 -5.21 -18.37
C ASP A 24 -8.27 -4.12 -17.39
N ASP A 25 -9.05 -3.04 -17.19
CA ASP A 25 -8.70 -1.98 -16.23
C ASP A 25 -8.84 -2.49 -14.79
N THR A 26 -9.83 -3.35 -14.55
CA THR A 26 -10.05 -3.97 -13.23
C THR A 26 -8.91 -4.96 -12.91
N LEU A 27 -8.49 -5.76 -13.89
CA LEU A 27 -7.38 -6.69 -13.75
C LEU A 27 -6.06 -5.95 -13.52
N THR A 28 -5.82 -4.88 -14.28
CA THR A 28 -4.66 -4.01 -14.13
C THR A 28 -4.63 -3.38 -12.74
N TYR A 29 -5.77 -2.88 -12.25
CA TYR A 29 -5.90 -2.35 -10.90
C TYR A 29 -5.57 -3.40 -9.82
N ILE A 30 -6.07 -4.63 -9.97
CA ILE A 30 -5.76 -5.74 -9.05
C ILE A 30 -4.26 -6.06 -9.08
N GLN A 31 -3.63 -6.07 -10.25
CA GLN A 31 -2.19 -6.29 -10.38
C GLN A 31 -1.39 -5.21 -9.65
N HIS A 32 -1.76 -3.93 -9.80
CA HIS A 32 -1.12 -2.83 -9.07
C HIS A 32 -1.29 -2.95 -7.56
N LEU A 33 -2.48 -3.34 -7.07
CA LEU A 33 -2.70 -3.57 -5.64
C LEU A 33 -1.83 -4.70 -5.10
N ASN A 34 -1.68 -5.78 -5.85
CA ASN A 34 -0.82 -6.89 -5.45
C ASN A 34 0.65 -6.48 -5.39
N ALA A 35 1.15 -5.74 -6.38
CA ALA A 35 2.50 -5.21 -6.38
C ALA A 35 2.74 -4.29 -5.17
N LEU A 36 1.80 -3.37 -4.92
CA LEU A 36 1.86 -2.47 -3.77
C LEU A 36 1.88 -3.23 -2.45
N TYR A 37 1.05 -4.27 -2.31
CA TYR A 37 1.01 -5.11 -1.13
C TYR A 37 2.35 -5.81 -0.88
N SER A 38 2.94 -6.42 -1.92
CA SER A 38 4.24 -7.08 -1.83
C SER A 38 5.36 -6.11 -1.44
N ASP A 39 5.37 -4.90 -2.01
CA ASP A 39 6.36 -3.86 -1.66
C ASP A 39 6.25 -3.46 -0.18
N PHE A 40 5.02 -3.23 0.30
CA PHE A 40 4.78 -2.94 1.72
C PHE A 40 5.21 -4.08 2.62
N GLU A 41 4.95 -5.34 2.23
CA GLU A 41 5.35 -6.49 3.03
C GLU A 41 6.88 -6.56 3.21
N ILE A 42 7.64 -6.32 2.14
CA ILE A 42 9.11 -6.29 2.18
C ILE A 42 9.59 -5.14 3.07
N HIS A 43 9.06 -3.93 2.86
CA HIS A 43 9.47 -2.76 3.62
C HIS A 43 9.14 -2.90 5.11
N LEU A 44 7.94 -3.37 5.45
CA LEU A 44 7.52 -3.55 6.84
C LEU A 44 8.33 -4.66 7.52
N LYS A 45 8.60 -5.78 6.85
CA LYS A 45 9.51 -6.80 7.38
C LYS A 45 10.90 -6.24 7.63
N GLY A 46 11.43 -5.43 6.71
CA GLY A 46 12.70 -4.74 6.88
C GLY A 46 12.73 -3.86 8.13
N ILE A 47 11.71 -3.02 8.32
CA ILE A 47 11.59 -2.15 9.50
C ILE A 47 11.47 -2.97 10.79
N LEU A 48 10.63 -4.01 10.80
CA LEU A 48 10.40 -4.84 11.99
C LEU A 48 11.63 -5.68 12.38
N THR A 49 12.48 -6.01 11.41
CA THR A 49 13.72 -6.77 11.62
C THR A 49 14.95 -5.89 11.77
N MET A 50 14.79 -4.57 11.65
CA MET A 50 15.89 -3.63 11.74
C MET A 50 16.43 -3.59 13.17
N VAL A 51 17.74 -3.83 13.31
CA VAL A 51 18.45 -3.59 14.57
C VAL A 51 18.69 -2.09 14.67
N ILE A 52 18.24 -1.49 15.78
CA ILE A 52 18.47 -0.08 16.06
C ILE A 52 19.97 0.11 16.33
N PRO A 53 20.68 0.97 15.57
CA PRO A 53 22.08 1.22 15.81
C PRO A 53 22.32 1.85 17.19
N GLU A 54 23.43 1.50 17.82
CA GLU A 54 23.76 1.99 19.16
C GLU A 54 23.90 3.51 19.23
N TRP A 55 24.43 4.15 18.19
CA TRP A 55 24.50 5.62 18.09
C TRP A 55 23.11 6.30 18.06
N LEU A 56 22.05 5.59 17.65
CA LEU A 56 20.69 6.14 17.69
C LEU A 56 20.07 5.98 19.08
N ILE A 57 20.43 4.90 19.80
CA ILE A 57 20.01 4.64 21.18
C ILE A 57 20.75 5.55 22.16
N ASN A 58 22.06 5.70 21.96
CA ASN A 58 22.96 6.49 22.79
C ASN A 58 23.96 7.28 21.91
N PRO A 59 23.54 8.41 21.33
CA PRO A 59 24.38 9.22 20.44
C PRO A 59 25.64 9.78 21.09
N TYR A 60 25.70 9.80 22.42
CA TYR A 60 26.82 10.32 23.20
C TYR A 60 27.53 9.23 24.01
N GLY A 61 27.25 7.94 23.75
CA GLY A 61 27.79 6.84 24.55
C GLY A 61 29.31 6.74 24.57
N ASP A 62 29.94 7.19 23.48
CA ASP A 62 31.40 7.20 23.32
C ASP A 62 32.03 8.56 23.65
N ILE A 63 31.24 9.55 24.06
CA ILE A 63 31.74 10.89 24.40
C ILE A 63 32.08 10.88 25.90
N GLU A 64 33.37 10.86 26.22
CA GLU A 64 33.82 11.09 27.59
C GLU A 64 33.42 12.53 28.00
N GLU A 65 32.98 12.70 29.25
CA GLU A 65 32.44 13.95 29.81
C GLU A 65 33.40 15.16 29.62
N THR A 66 34.68 14.89 29.34
CA THR A 66 35.74 15.87 29.07
C THR A 66 35.77 16.44 27.66
N ASP A 67 35.09 15.84 26.68
CA ASP A 67 35.07 16.30 25.28
C ASP A 67 33.91 17.27 24.98
N VAL A 68 33.01 17.49 25.94
CA VAL A 68 31.93 18.48 25.84
C VAL A 68 32.47 19.85 26.26
N VAL A 69 33.05 20.57 25.29
CA VAL A 69 33.41 21.99 25.48
C VAL A 69 32.13 22.83 25.38
N LEU A 70 31.69 23.40 26.51
CA LEU A 70 30.63 24.42 26.60
C LEU A 70 31.16 25.82 26.27
#